data_AF-A0A961WQU2-F1
#
_entry.id   AF-A0A961WQU2-F1
#
_cell.length_a   1.000
_cell.length_b   1.000
_cell.length_c   1.000
_cell.angle_alpha   90.00
_cell.angle_beta   90.00
_cell.angle_gamma   90.00
#
_symmetry.space_group_name_H-M   'P 1'
#
loop_
_entity.id
_entity.type
_entity.pdbx_description
1 polymer ?
#
loop_
_entity_poly.entity_id
_entity_poly.type
_entity_poly.pdbx_seq_one_letter_code
_entity_poly.pdbx_strand_id
1 'polypeptide(L)'
;VRAANWSVLASYNHAFSSTLSASIAYQYFDGFGNLPNGHLGELSVVWMPVKNFEVRGELGYAKTQGFNGTTSGFVRFTRYF
;
A
#
# COMPACT_ATOMS: atom_id res chain seq x y z
N VAL A 1 4.98 -23.69 -1.79
CA VAL A 1 4.71 -22.46 -1.02
C VAL A 1 3.23 -22.48 -0.66
N ARG A 2 2.85 -22.55 0.63
CA ARG A 2 1.44 -22.41 1.02
C ARG A 2 1.15 -20.93 1.24
N ALA A 3 0.04 -20.45 0.69
CA ALA A 3 -0.46 -19.10 0.91
C ALA A 3 -0.97 -18.93 2.35
N ALA A 4 -1.46 -17.74 2.71
CA ALA A 4 -2.19 -17.53 3.95
C ALA A 4 -3.44 -18.42 4.03
N ASN A 5 -3.83 -18.85 5.24
CA ASN A 5 -5.06 -19.63 5.41
C ASN A 5 -6.28 -18.79 5.01
N TRP A 6 -6.32 -17.57 5.53
CA TRP A 6 -7.22 -16.53 5.07
C TRP A 6 -6.57 -15.16 5.26
N SER A 7 -7.11 -14.15 4.57
CA SER A 7 -6.73 -12.77 4.78
C SER A 7 -7.94 -11.86 4.63
N VAL A 8 -7.94 -10.74 5.34
CA VAL A 8 -8.93 -9.69 5.17
C VAL A 8 -8.22 -8.38 4.84
N LEU A 9 -8.70 -7.67 3.82
CA LEU A 9 -8.21 -6.37 3.42
C LEU A 9 -9.36 -5.36 3.46
N ALA A 10 -9.08 -4.21 4.05
CA ALA A 10 -9.92 -3.03 3.93
C ALA A 10 -9.11 -1.91 3.31
N SER A 11 -9.74 -1.16 2.41
CA SER A 11 -9.11 -0.02 1.75
C SER A 11 -10.10 1.10 1.52
N TYR A 12 -9.61 2.33 1.54
CA TYR A 12 -10.36 3.52 1.21
C TYR A 12 -9.55 4.40 0.28
N ASN A 13 -10.18 4.90 -0.79
CA ASN A 13 -9.63 5.91 -1.67
C ASN A 13 -10.49 7.16 -1.59
N HIS A 14 -9.83 8.32 -1.52
CA HIS A 14 -10.46 9.62 -1.54
C HIS A 14 -9.86 10.46 -2.68
N ALA A 15 -10.73 10.96 -3.56
CA ALA A 15 -10.39 11.98 -4.54
C ALA A 15 -10.65 13.37 -3.93
N PHE A 16 -9.59 14.09 -3.59
CA PHE A 16 -9.68 15.44 -3.01
C PHE A 16 -10.02 16.49 -4.08
N SER A 17 -9.59 16.25 -5.32
CA SER A 17 -9.86 17.10 -6.48
C SER A 17 -9.79 16.28 -7.76
N SER A 18 -9.95 16.93 -8.92
CA SER A 18 -9.70 16.31 -10.23
C SER A 18 -8.24 15.92 -10.48
N THR A 19 -7.30 16.37 -9.64
CA THR A 19 -5.85 16.17 -9.82
C THR A 19 -5.17 15.47 -8.66
N LEU A 20 -5.84 15.31 -7.50
CA LEU A 20 -5.23 14.72 -6.31
C LEU A 20 -6.15 13.65 -5.71
N SER A 21 -5.58 12.46 -5.51
CA SER A 21 -6.22 11.37 -4.75
C SER A 21 -5.22 10.71 -3.81
N ALA A 22 -5.74 10.12 -2.74
CA ALA A 22 -4.95 9.26 -1.87
C ALA A 22 -5.77 8.03 -1.48
N SER A 23 -5.09 6.93 -1.20
CA SER A 23 -5.68 5.74 -0.62
C SER A 23 -4.90 5.24 0.57
N ILE A 24 -5.62 4.65 1.51
CA ILE A 24 -5.06 3.89 2.61
C ILE A 24 -5.64 2.47 2.58
N ALA A 25 -4.80 1.49 2.80
CA ALA A 25 -5.20 0.09 2.88
C ALA A 25 -4.55 -0.58 4.07
N TYR A 26 -5.25 -1.57 4.62
CA TYR A 26 -4.75 -2.44 5.66
C TYR A 26 -5.20 -3.87 5.40
N GLN A 27 -4.27 -4.81 5.52
CA GLN A 27 -4.51 -6.23 5.36
C GLN A 27 -3.97 -7.02 6.54
N TYR A 28 -4.78 -7.95 7.03
CA TYR A 28 -4.39 -8.95 8.01
C TYR A 28 -4.34 -10.33 7.35
N PHE A 29 -3.34 -11.12 7.72
CA PHE A 29 -3.14 -12.50 7.26
C PHE A 29 -3.18 -13.45 8.47
N ASP A 30 -4.02 -14.49 8.40
CA ASP A 30 -3.99 -15.62 9.32
C ASP A 30 -3.08 -16.71 8.77
N GLY A 31 -1.90 -16.79 9.38
CA GLY A 31 -0.78 -17.59 8.91
C GLY A 31 -0.27 -17.17 7.51
N PHE A 32 0.99 -17.48 7.23
CA PHE A 32 1.52 -17.44 5.87
C PHE A 32 2.31 -18.73 5.64
N GLY A 33 1.62 -19.80 5.26
CA GLY A 33 2.17 -21.16 5.38
C GLY A 33 2.40 -21.54 6.84
N ASN A 34 3.65 -21.80 7.24
CA ASN A 34 4.02 -22.09 8.63
C ASN A 34 4.39 -20.82 9.43
N LEU A 35 4.27 -19.64 8.82
CA LEU A 35 4.62 -18.38 9.46
C LEU A 35 3.48 -17.85 10.33
N PRO A 36 3.79 -17.11 11.42
CA PRO A 36 2.80 -16.41 12.24
C PRO A 36 1.96 -15.40 11.46
N ASN A 37 0.93 -14.88 12.11
CA ASN A 37 0.01 -13.90 11.55
C ASN A 37 0.73 -12.62 11.12
N GLY A 38 0.18 -11.93 10.11
CA GLY A 38 0.81 -10.82 9.44
C GLY A 38 -0.09 -9.60 9.30
N HIS A 39 0.53 -8.43 9.27
CA HIS A 39 -0.09 -7.13 9.03
C HIS A 39 0.63 -6.44 7.88
N LEU A 40 -0.14 -5.94 6.92
CA LEU A 40 0.32 -5.03 5.88
C LEU A 40 -0.51 -3.74 5.96
N GLY A 41 0.16 -2.60 5.86
CA GLY A 41 -0.48 -1.29 5.69
C GLY A 41 0.11 -0.61 4.48
N GLU A 42 -0.71 0.12 3.73
CA GLU A 42 -0.28 0.90 2.57
C GLU A 42 -0.93 2.27 2.58
N LEU A 43 -0.14 3.28 2.24
CA LEU A 43 -0.59 4.62 1.87
C LEU A 43 -0.11 4.91 0.45
N SER A 44 -1.02 5.35 -0.42
CA SER A 44 -0.71 5.78 -1.78
C SER A 44 -1.26 7.17 -2.02
N VAL A 45 -0.51 8.02 -2.71
CA VAL A 45 -0.93 9.36 -3.14
C VAL A 45 -0.62 9.49 -4.62
N VAL A 46 -1.60 9.92 -5.41
CA VAL A 46 -1.46 10.20 -6.84
C VAL A 46 -1.83 11.65 -7.08
N TRP A 47 -0.89 12.42 -7.63
CA TRP A 47 -1.05 13.84 -7.92
C TRP A 47 -0.67 14.15 -9.36
N MET A 48 -1.57 14.82 -10.08
CA MET A 48 -1.41 15.32 -11.44
C MET A 48 -1.28 16.86 -11.42
N PRO A 49 -0.15 17.44 -10.98
CA PRO A 49 -0.01 18.90 -10.83
C PRO A 49 -0.21 19.66 -12.13
N VAL A 50 0.18 19.06 -13.25
CA VAL A 50 0.03 19.61 -14.61
C VAL A 50 -0.38 18.51 -15.56
N LYS A 51 -0.86 18.90 -16.75
CA LYS A 51 -1.28 17.96 -17.78
C LYS A 51 -0.12 16.99 -18.10
N ASN A 52 -0.45 15.71 -18.13
CA ASN A 52 0.44 14.62 -18.52
C ASN A 52 1.70 14.46 -17.62
N PHE A 53 1.63 14.83 -16.34
CA PHE A 53 2.69 14.60 -15.36
C PHE A 53 2.10 14.08 -14.04
N GLU A 54 2.45 12.86 -13.64
CA GLU A 54 2.07 12.21 -12.38
C GLU A 54 3.23 12.27 -11.38
N VAL A 55 2.93 12.67 -10.15
CA VAL A 55 3.74 12.41 -8.96
C VAL A 55 2.99 11.39 -8.12
N ARG A 56 3.62 10.23 -7.88
CA ARG A 56 3.05 9.17 -7.05
C ARG A 56 3.96 8.88 -5.86
N GLY A 57 3.39 8.87 -4.66
CA GLY A 57 4.05 8.40 -3.45
C GLY A 57 3.40 7.11 -2.97
N GLU A 58 4.20 6.12 -2.60
CA GLU A 58 3.73 4.89 -1.95
C GLU A 58 4.56 4.61 -0.70
N LEU A 59 3.88 4.24 0.38
CA LEU A 59 4.48 3.84 1.66
C LEU A 59 3.80 2.58 2.15
N GLY A 60 4.57 1.52 2.36
CA GLY A 60 4.14 0.26 2.90
C GLY A 60 4.72 0.01 4.28
N TYR A 61 3.95 -0.63 5.16
CA TYR A 61 4.42 -1.20 6.41
C TYR A 61 4.08 -2.69 6.44
N ALA A 62 5.07 -3.54 6.74
CA ALA A 62 4.89 -4.97 6.86
C ALA A 62 5.37 -5.47 8.21
N LYS A 63 4.56 -6.28 8.89
CA LYS A 63 4.93 -6.92 10.15
C LYS A 63 4.38 -8.34 10.23
N THR A 64 5.26 -9.28 10.56
CA THR A 64 4.87 -10.64 10.92
C THR A 64 5.03 -10.80 12.43
N GLN A 65 4.09 -11.48 13.10
CA GLN A 65 4.17 -11.74 14.53
C GLN A 65 5.48 -12.48 14.88
N GLY A 66 6.15 -12.05 15.95
CA GLY A 66 7.47 -12.57 16.33
C GLY A 66 8.66 -11.93 15.60
N PHE A 67 8.42 -11.06 14.62
CA PHE A 67 9.44 -10.32 13.89
C PHE A 67 9.26 -8.80 13.99
N ASN A 68 10.34 -8.07 13.71
CA ASN A 68 10.29 -6.62 13.61
C ASN A 68 9.55 -6.19 12.34
N GLY A 69 8.82 -5.07 12.44
CA GLY A 69 8.19 -4.46 11.28
C GLY A 69 9.21 -3.81 10.35
N THR A 70 8.87 -3.74 9.07
CA THR A 70 9.67 -3.08 8.04
C THR A 70 8.78 -2.06 7.31
N THR A 71 9.32 -0.87 7.10
CA THR A 71 8.70 0.16 6.26
C THR A 71 9.44 0.24 4.93
N SER A 72 8.70 0.32 3.83
CA SER A 72 9.25 0.48 2.48
C SER A 72 8.41 1.48 1.69
N GLY A 73 8.94 2.03 0.60
CA GLY A 73 8.18 2.98 -0.21
C GLY A 73 8.99 3.60 -1.32
N PHE A 74 8.33 4.43 -2.12
CA PHE A 74 8.97 5.18 -3.18
C PHE A 74 8.20 6.47 -3.49
N VAL A 75 8.88 7.37 -4.20
CA VAL A 75 8.25 8.45 -4.95
C VAL A 75 8.60 8.26 -6.42
N ARG A 76 7.59 8.28 -7.28
CA ARG A 76 7.72 8.12 -8.72
C ARG A 76 7.23 9.38 -9.44
N PHE A 77 8.00 9.80 -10.42
CA PHE A 77 7.63 10.84 -11.36
C PHE A 77 7.39 10.20 -12.72
N THR A 78 6.28 10.51 -13.38
CA THR A 78 5.92 9.94 -14.68
C THR A 78 5.39 11.01 -15.61
N ARG A 79 5.98 11.15 -16.80
CA ARG A 79 5.54 12.06 -17.86
C ARG A 79 4.93 11.24 -19.00
N TYR A 80 3.73 11.60 -19.43
CA TYR A 80 3.01 10.94 -20.54
C TYR A 80 3.12 11.76 -21.83
N PHE A 81 3.42 11.15 -22.98
CA PHE A 81 3.59 11.90 -24.24
C PHE A 81 2.26 12.08 -24.98
#